data_AF-A0A960FJ13-F1
#
_entry.id   AF-A0A960FJ13-F1
#
_cell.length_a   1.000
_cell.length_b   1.000
_cell.length_c   1.000
_cell.angle_alpha   90.00
_cell.angle_beta   90.00
_cell.angle_gamma   90.00
#
_symmetry.space_group_name_H-M   'P 1'
#
loop_
_entity.id
_entity.type
_entity.pdbx_description
1 polymer ?
#
loop_
_entity_poly.entity_id
_entity_poly.type
_entity_poly.pdbx_seq_one_letter_code
_entity_poly.pdbx_strand_id
1 'polypeptide(L)'
;MAIGFVVLVGSIAAGLSGLVTSSNTNRIALGQVRDLQYAADGAIEEAITEVRFLDRDTDGSCGAPVGTTTATLNGYDVRVVWQAVCGVVRTATGDLVAQRNVLFTACEDEGPTCAGTDVLVRAQVNFEQAATGEVTRTWVQAWSYDGRDEPPTVVEPASDPSWTWEVYDGTALGGAVLASNATPAIDVNWGSGSPEPSVGNDTFSVRVTRTLVLPAGTYTVIGGSDDGIRVTVDGVRLIDRWSDRSYGTNSVPVTLTAGAHDVVVEFYENGGQARLTLQILDAGGTDVSR
;
A
#
# COMPACT_ATOMS: atom_id res chain seq x y z
N MET A 1 -26.25 18.20 67.55
CA MET A 1 -25.04 17.62 66.91
C MET A 1 -25.29 16.28 66.22
N ALA A 2 -26.15 15.37 66.74
CA ALA A 2 -26.39 14.06 66.13
C ALA A 2 -27.07 14.08 64.74
N ILE A 3 -27.96 15.03 64.47
CA ILE A 3 -28.71 15.11 63.20
C ILE A 3 -27.81 15.55 62.02
N GLY A 4 -26.83 16.44 62.27
CA GLY A 4 -25.91 16.89 61.22
C GLY A 4 -24.93 15.80 60.74
N PHE A 5 -24.57 14.86 61.61
CA PHE A 5 -23.68 13.75 61.27
C PHE A 5 -24.36 12.71 60.37
N VAL A 6 -25.66 12.44 60.59
CA VAL A 6 -26.43 11.47 59.79
C VAL A 6 -26.66 11.97 58.36
N VAL A 7 -26.90 13.27 58.18
CA VAL A 7 -27.08 13.87 56.84
C VAL A 7 -25.78 13.85 56.05
N LEU A 8 -24.63 14.12 56.69
CA LEU A 8 -23.32 14.10 56.04
C LEU A 8 -22.93 12.68 55.58
N VAL A 9 -23.14 11.66 56.42
CA VAL A 9 -22.88 10.25 56.07
C VAL A 9 -23.80 9.77 54.93
N GLY A 10 -25.07 10.19 54.92
CA GLY A 10 -26.01 9.88 53.83
C GLY A 10 -25.60 10.48 52.48
N SER A 11 -25.11 11.73 52.47
CA SER A 11 -24.63 12.38 51.24
C SER A 11 -23.35 11.76 50.68
N ILE A 12 -22.43 11.32 51.55
CA ILE A 12 -21.20 10.63 51.12
C ILE A 12 -21.52 9.24 50.56
N ALA A 13 -22.45 8.50 51.18
CA ALA A 13 -22.89 7.20 50.69
C ALA A 13 -23.60 7.30 49.33
N ALA A 14 -24.50 8.28 49.15
CA ALA A 14 -25.17 8.51 47.87
C ALA A 14 -24.18 8.92 46.76
N GLY A 15 -23.19 9.77 47.08
CA GLY A 15 -22.12 10.13 46.15
C GLY A 15 -21.23 8.94 45.78
N LEU A 16 -20.86 8.09 46.73
CA LEU A 16 -20.05 6.90 46.48
C LEU A 16 -20.83 5.85 45.66
N SER A 17 -22.12 5.64 45.95
CA SER A 17 -22.98 4.80 45.13
C SER A 17 -23.12 5.34 43.71
N GLY A 18 -23.26 6.65 43.53
CA GLY A 18 -23.28 7.30 42.21
C GLY A 18 -21.98 7.16 41.42
N LEU A 19 -20.81 7.26 42.07
CA LEU A 19 -19.50 7.03 41.44
C LEU A 19 -19.29 5.56 41.06
N VAL A 20 -19.71 4.63 41.91
CA VAL A 20 -19.56 3.18 41.64
C VAL A 20 -20.49 2.74 40.51
N THR A 21 -21.73 3.24 40.46
CA THR A 21 -22.64 2.97 39.34
C THR A 21 -22.11 3.56 38.04
N SER A 22 -21.68 4.83 38.02
CA SER A 22 -21.10 5.43 36.81
C SER A 22 -19.82 4.72 36.35
N SER A 23 -18.96 4.29 37.28
CA SER A 23 -17.76 3.50 36.98
C SER A 23 -18.12 2.14 36.38
N ASN A 24 -19.13 1.45 36.91
CA ASN A 24 -19.57 0.16 36.40
C ASN A 24 -20.26 0.29 35.04
N THR A 25 -21.09 1.31 34.84
CA THR A 25 -21.71 1.59 33.54
C THR A 25 -20.65 1.87 32.49
N ASN A 26 -19.62 2.67 32.80
CA ASN A 26 -18.51 2.92 31.88
C ASN A 26 -17.71 1.65 31.58
N ARG A 27 -17.48 0.77 32.57
CA ARG A 27 -16.81 -0.53 32.33
C ARG A 27 -17.63 -1.45 31.44
N ILE A 28 -18.95 -1.50 31.63
CA ILE A 28 -19.84 -2.31 30.80
C ILE A 28 -19.85 -1.77 29.36
N ALA A 29 -20.01 -0.45 29.18
CA ALA A 29 -19.97 0.17 27.87
C ALA A 29 -18.62 -0.04 27.14
N LEU A 30 -17.50 0.11 27.85
CA LEU A 30 -16.17 -0.18 27.30
C LEU A 30 -15.99 -1.66 26.94
N GLY A 31 -16.54 -2.56 27.77
CA GLY A 31 -16.56 -3.99 27.48
C GLY A 31 -17.31 -4.30 26.19
N GLN A 32 -18.51 -3.74 26.04
CA GLN A 32 -19.34 -3.91 24.84
C GLN A 32 -18.65 -3.40 23.57
N VAL A 33 -18.08 -2.20 23.59
CA VAL A 33 -17.34 -1.65 22.44
C VAL A 33 -16.17 -2.55 22.05
N ARG A 34 -15.41 -3.05 23.03
CA ARG A 34 -14.28 -3.93 22.75
C ARG A 34 -14.72 -5.29 22.22
N ASP A 35 -15.77 -5.87 22.78
CA ASP A 35 -16.29 -7.16 22.35
C ASP A 35 -16.87 -7.07 20.93
N LEU A 36 -17.47 -5.93 20.57
CA LEU A 36 -17.93 -5.62 19.22
C LEU A 36 -16.77 -5.44 18.24
N GLN A 37 -15.68 -4.77 18.64
CA GLN A 37 -14.47 -4.68 17.81
C GLN A 37 -13.84 -6.06 17.57
N TYR A 38 -13.76 -6.92 18.60
CA TYR A 38 -13.29 -8.29 18.42
C TYR A 38 -14.21 -9.11 17.52
N ALA A 39 -15.53 -8.89 17.59
CA ALA A 39 -16.47 -9.50 16.67
C ALA A 39 -16.23 -9.04 15.23
N ALA A 40 -15.94 -7.76 15.02
CA ALA A 40 -15.62 -7.22 13.70
C ALA A 40 -14.30 -7.76 13.14
N ASP A 41 -13.26 -7.83 13.96
CA ASP A 41 -11.98 -8.43 13.57
C ASP A 41 -12.16 -9.90 13.16
N GLY A 42 -12.90 -10.68 13.97
CA GLY A 42 -13.17 -12.09 13.65
C GLY A 42 -14.02 -12.27 12.38
N ALA A 43 -15.01 -11.40 12.17
CA ALA A 43 -15.83 -11.41 10.96
C ALA A 43 -15.02 -11.09 9.70
N ILE A 44 -14.04 -10.19 9.78
CA ILE A 44 -13.11 -9.91 8.67
C ILE A 44 -12.25 -11.12 8.35
N GLU A 45 -11.73 -11.83 9.35
CA GLU A 45 -10.93 -13.05 9.13
C GLU A 45 -11.74 -14.17 8.45
N GLU A 46 -13.02 -14.29 8.79
CA GLU A 46 -13.94 -15.20 8.12
C GLU A 46 -14.17 -14.80 6.65
N ALA A 47 -14.42 -13.51 6.39
CA ALA A 47 -14.57 -12.99 5.04
C ALA A 47 -13.29 -13.13 4.20
N ILE A 48 -12.10 -12.94 4.78
CA ILE A 48 -10.80 -13.19 4.13
C ILE A 48 -10.69 -14.66 3.70
N THR A 49 -11.16 -15.58 4.54
CA THR A 49 -11.19 -17.01 4.24
C THR A 49 -12.14 -17.30 3.09
N GLU A 50 -13.34 -16.72 3.08
CA GLU A 50 -14.29 -16.85 1.97
C GLU A 50 -13.70 -16.34 0.65
N VAL A 51 -13.12 -15.14 0.66
CA VAL A 51 -12.51 -14.52 -0.53
C VAL A 51 -11.35 -15.33 -1.09
N ARG A 52 -10.56 -15.98 -0.23
CA ARG A 52 -9.45 -16.87 -0.64
C ARG A 52 -9.93 -18.03 -1.52
N PHE A 53 -11.17 -18.48 -1.35
CA PHE A 53 -11.74 -19.63 -2.07
C PHE A 53 -12.78 -19.25 -3.12
N LEU A 54 -13.03 -17.96 -3.37
CA LEU A 54 -13.88 -17.53 -4.48
C LEU A 54 -13.37 -18.13 -5.78
N ASP A 55 -14.25 -18.87 -6.46
CA ASP A 55 -13.92 -19.68 -7.64
C ASP A 55 -13.10 -18.89 -8.67
N ARG A 56 -12.19 -19.64 -9.29
CA ARG A 56 -11.37 -19.22 -10.42
C ARG A 56 -12.32 -18.71 -11.50
N ASP A 57 -12.23 -17.44 -11.88
CA ASP A 57 -12.85 -17.01 -13.13
C ASP A 57 -12.20 -17.82 -14.25
N THR A 58 -12.96 -18.77 -14.78
CA THR A 58 -12.49 -19.78 -15.75
C THR A 58 -12.12 -19.19 -17.11
N ASP A 59 -12.33 -17.89 -17.29
CA ASP A 59 -11.96 -17.11 -18.46
C ASP A 59 -10.64 -16.33 -18.29
N GLY A 60 -9.97 -16.43 -17.14
CA GLY A 60 -8.75 -15.68 -16.86
C GLY A 60 -8.96 -14.18 -16.67
N SER A 61 -10.22 -13.72 -16.60
CA SER A 61 -10.58 -12.37 -16.18
C SER A 61 -10.96 -12.43 -14.72
N CYS A 62 -10.14 -11.87 -13.83
CA CYS A 62 -10.54 -11.77 -12.43
C CYS A 62 -11.63 -10.69 -12.37
N GLY A 63 -12.89 -11.12 -12.23
CA GLY A 63 -14.01 -10.21 -12.04
C GLY A 63 -13.75 -9.34 -10.81
N ALA A 64 -14.40 -8.19 -10.73
CA ALA A 64 -14.37 -7.33 -9.55
C ALA A 64 -15.60 -7.64 -8.66
N PRO A 65 -15.66 -8.78 -7.95
CA PRO A 65 -16.84 -9.15 -7.19
C PRO A 65 -17.04 -8.20 -6.02
N VAL A 66 -18.30 -7.91 -5.76
CA VAL A 66 -18.77 -7.40 -4.48
C VAL A 66 -19.45 -8.56 -3.76
N GLY A 67 -19.14 -8.75 -2.49
CA GLY A 67 -19.72 -9.81 -1.68
C GLY A 67 -20.05 -9.35 -0.27
N THR A 68 -20.76 -10.20 0.48
CA THR A 68 -21.14 -9.91 1.85
C THR A 68 -21.23 -11.19 2.68
N THR A 69 -20.51 -11.24 3.80
CA THR A 69 -20.56 -12.28 4.84
C THR A 69 -21.25 -11.66 6.03
N THR A 70 -21.97 -12.47 6.80
CA THR A 70 -22.45 -12.08 8.12
C THR A 70 -21.92 -13.11 9.11
N ALA A 71 -21.33 -12.64 10.20
CA ALA A 71 -20.77 -13.48 11.25
C ALA A 71 -21.32 -13.05 12.60
N THR A 72 -21.70 -14.04 13.42
CA THR A 72 -22.14 -13.82 14.80
C THR A 72 -21.00 -14.20 15.73
N LEU A 73 -20.39 -13.21 16.39
CA LEU A 73 -19.30 -13.44 17.36
C LEU A 73 -19.60 -12.74 18.68
N ASN A 74 -19.46 -13.46 19.80
CA ASN A 74 -19.74 -12.94 21.14
C ASN A 74 -21.14 -12.33 21.33
N GLY A 75 -22.13 -12.75 20.53
CA GLY A 75 -23.50 -12.25 20.58
C GLY A 75 -23.75 -10.96 19.79
N TYR A 76 -22.77 -10.51 19.00
CA TYR A 76 -22.91 -9.42 18.04
C TYR A 76 -22.99 -9.99 16.63
N ASP A 77 -23.99 -9.52 15.87
CA ASP A 77 -24.12 -9.81 14.45
C ASP A 77 -23.37 -8.74 13.66
N VAL A 78 -22.29 -9.15 13.01
CA VAL A 78 -21.44 -8.27 12.20
C VAL A 78 -21.57 -8.64 10.74
N ARG A 79 -21.88 -7.65 9.92
CA ARG A 79 -21.86 -7.74 8.46
C ARG A 79 -20.51 -7.27 7.94
N VAL A 80 -19.90 -8.03 7.04
CA VAL A 80 -18.72 -7.62 6.30
C VAL A 80 -19.08 -7.54 4.83
N VAL A 81 -19.00 -6.34 4.26
CA VAL A 81 -19.11 -6.12 2.82
C VAL A 81 -17.70 -6.03 2.27
N TRP A 82 -17.41 -6.70 1.15
CA TRP A 82 -16.13 -6.53 0.46
C TRP A 82 -16.30 -6.19 -1.01
N GLN A 83 -15.35 -5.42 -1.50
CA GLN A 83 -15.19 -5.09 -2.90
C GLN A 83 -13.78 -5.46 -3.33
N ALA A 84 -13.69 -6.28 -4.37
CA ALA A 84 -12.43 -6.70 -4.96
C ALA A 84 -12.15 -5.93 -6.26
N VAL A 85 -10.88 -5.60 -6.46
CA VAL A 85 -10.34 -5.11 -7.73
C VAL A 85 -9.19 -6.03 -8.11
N CYS A 86 -9.16 -6.47 -9.37
CA CYS A 86 -8.19 -7.43 -9.84
C CYS A 86 -7.31 -6.89 -10.96
N GLY A 87 -6.11 -7.43 -11.04
CA GLY A 87 -5.18 -7.16 -12.14
C GLY A 87 -4.05 -8.17 -12.15
N VAL A 88 -3.18 -8.05 -13.16
CA VAL A 88 -2.05 -8.95 -13.37
C VAL A 88 -0.76 -8.17 -13.14
N VAL A 89 0.16 -8.77 -12.39
CA VAL A 89 1.42 -8.19 -11.93
C VAL A 89 2.54 -9.14 -12.36
N ARG A 90 3.61 -8.63 -12.97
CA ARG A 90 4.78 -9.44 -13.35
C ARG A 90 5.79 -9.53 -12.20
N THR A 91 5.96 -10.65 -11.53
CA THR A 91 6.95 -10.78 -10.45
C THR A 91 8.37 -10.38 -10.85
N ALA A 92 9.25 -10.14 -9.87
CA ALA A 92 10.67 -9.88 -10.10
C ALA A 92 11.40 -11.00 -10.90
N THR A 93 10.84 -12.22 -10.91
CA THR A 93 11.32 -13.37 -11.70
C THR A 93 10.80 -13.38 -13.13
N GLY A 94 9.91 -12.45 -13.50
CA GLY A 94 9.32 -12.31 -14.83
C GLY A 94 7.99 -13.05 -15.01
N ASP A 95 7.51 -13.77 -13.99
CA ASP A 95 6.26 -14.54 -14.03
C ASP A 95 5.04 -13.62 -13.91
N LEU A 96 3.97 -13.90 -14.64
CA LEU A 96 2.71 -13.18 -14.46
C LEU A 96 1.90 -13.83 -13.35
N VAL A 97 1.58 -13.07 -12.30
CA VAL A 97 0.70 -13.46 -11.20
C VAL A 97 -0.55 -12.61 -11.19
N ALA A 98 -1.69 -13.22 -10.92
CA ALA A 98 -2.93 -12.47 -10.70
C ALA A 98 -2.93 -11.94 -9.26
N GLN A 99 -3.32 -10.69 -9.09
CA GLN A 99 -3.52 -10.09 -7.78
C GLN A 99 -4.96 -9.61 -7.64
N ARG A 100 -5.50 -9.77 -6.44
CA ARG A 100 -6.82 -9.29 -6.04
C ARG A 100 -6.68 -8.43 -4.80
N ASN A 101 -6.84 -7.11 -4.95
CA ASN A 101 -6.93 -6.18 -3.83
C ASN A 101 -8.38 -6.13 -3.36
N VAL A 102 -8.61 -6.37 -2.08
CA VAL A 102 -9.95 -6.45 -1.51
C VAL A 102 -10.05 -5.51 -0.33
N LEU A 103 -11.08 -4.65 -0.34
CA LEU A 103 -11.46 -3.84 0.80
C LEU A 103 -12.63 -4.50 1.51
N PHE A 104 -12.40 -4.95 2.73
CA PHE A 104 -13.40 -5.43 3.67
C PHE A 104 -13.87 -4.26 4.53
N THR A 105 -15.18 -4.14 4.70
CA THR A 105 -15.82 -3.14 5.56
C THR A 105 -16.79 -3.87 6.48
N ALA A 106 -16.46 -3.90 7.78
CA ALA A 106 -17.29 -4.47 8.83
C ALA A 106 -18.19 -3.40 9.47
N CYS A 107 -19.46 -3.73 9.66
CA CYS A 107 -20.45 -2.91 10.37
C CYS A 107 -21.40 -3.79 11.18
N GLU A 108 -22.09 -3.20 12.16
CA GLU A 108 -23.20 -3.89 12.85
C GLU A 108 -24.32 -4.24 11.85
N ASP A 109 -24.92 -5.42 11.98
CA ASP A 109 -25.95 -5.90 11.05
C ASP A 109 -27.35 -5.30 11.30
N GLU A 110 -27.42 -3.99 11.51
CA GLU A 110 -28.67 -3.27 11.82
C GLU A 110 -29.24 -2.48 10.62
N GLY A 111 -28.55 -2.48 9.46
CA GLY A 111 -28.91 -1.68 8.29
C GLY A 111 -28.61 -2.33 6.93
N PRO A 112 -29.05 -1.71 5.81
CA PRO A 112 -28.93 -2.30 4.47
C PRO A 112 -27.51 -2.24 3.88
N THR A 113 -26.61 -1.41 4.44
CA THR A 113 -25.26 -1.17 3.91
C THR A 113 -24.31 -0.73 5.02
N CYS A 114 -23.04 -1.15 4.97
CA CYS A 114 -21.99 -0.55 5.81
C CYS A 114 -21.59 0.84 5.26
N ALA A 115 -21.94 1.92 5.95
CA ALA A 115 -21.60 3.29 5.51
C ALA A 115 -21.38 4.24 6.69
N GLY A 116 -20.59 5.30 6.46
CA GLY A 116 -20.42 6.40 7.40
C GLY A 116 -19.90 5.97 8.78
N THR A 117 -20.60 6.38 9.83
CA THR A 117 -20.24 6.16 11.24
C THR A 117 -20.51 4.73 11.73
N ASP A 118 -21.19 3.91 10.94
CA ASP A 118 -21.59 2.56 11.33
C ASP A 118 -20.49 1.53 11.03
N VAL A 119 -19.36 2.01 10.46
CA VAL A 119 -18.18 1.20 10.16
C VAL A 119 -17.38 0.97 11.43
N LEU A 120 -17.22 -0.30 11.77
CA LEU A 120 -16.44 -0.75 12.92
C LEU A 120 -14.97 -0.89 12.53
N VAL A 121 -14.72 -1.58 11.42
CA VAL A 121 -13.38 -1.90 10.93
C VAL A 121 -13.36 -1.88 9.40
N ARG A 122 -12.26 -1.39 8.82
CA ARG A 122 -11.94 -1.61 7.40
C ARG A 122 -10.56 -2.24 7.27
N ALA A 123 -10.47 -3.22 6.37
CA ALA A 123 -9.21 -3.90 6.07
C ALA A 123 -9.00 -3.96 4.55
N GLN A 124 -7.83 -3.56 4.09
CA GLN A 124 -7.41 -3.79 2.72
C GLN A 124 -6.43 -4.96 2.69
N VAL A 125 -6.73 -5.99 1.91
CA VAL A 125 -5.93 -7.22 1.83
C VAL A 125 -5.70 -7.57 0.36
N ASN A 126 -4.46 -7.91 0.03
CA ASN A 126 -4.11 -8.43 -1.29
C ASN A 126 -4.00 -9.96 -1.24
N PHE A 127 -4.53 -10.60 -2.29
CA PHE A 127 -4.37 -12.02 -2.56
C PHE A 127 -3.59 -12.17 -3.87
N GLU A 128 -2.41 -12.81 -3.79
CA GLU A 128 -1.63 -13.20 -4.96
C GLU A 128 -1.96 -14.64 -5.32
N GLN A 129 -2.29 -14.85 -6.59
CA GLN A 129 -2.67 -16.13 -7.15
C GLN A 129 -1.66 -16.53 -8.22
N ALA A 130 -1.10 -17.73 -8.08
CA ALA A 130 -0.28 -18.33 -9.11
C ALA A 130 -1.10 -18.63 -10.37
N ALA A 131 -0.42 -18.85 -11.50
CA ALA A 131 -1.07 -19.31 -12.73
C ALA A 131 -1.87 -20.63 -12.54
N THR A 132 -1.51 -21.43 -11.54
CA THR A 132 -2.23 -22.64 -11.11
C THR A 132 -3.55 -22.36 -10.40
N GLY A 133 -3.91 -21.10 -10.18
CA GLY A 133 -5.15 -20.67 -9.53
C GLY A 133 -5.12 -20.80 -8.01
N GLU A 134 -3.99 -21.19 -7.43
CA GLU A 134 -3.81 -21.26 -5.99
C GLU A 134 -3.36 -19.90 -5.44
N VAL A 135 -3.99 -19.44 -4.36
CA VAL A 135 -3.53 -18.25 -3.63
C VAL A 135 -2.23 -18.61 -2.91
N THR A 136 -1.11 -18.13 -3.46
CA THR A 136 0.25 -18.39 -2.94
C THR A 136 0.60 -17.47 -1.79
N ARG A 137 0.05 -16.24 -1.78
CA ARG A 137 0.35 -15.23 -0.78
C ARG A 137 -0.85 -14.38 -0.46
N THR A 138 -0.95 -13.96 0.79
CA THR A 138 -1.96 -13.00 1.25
C THR A 138 -1.32 -12.08 2.28
N TRP A 139 -1.58 -10.78 2.18
CA TRP A 139 -1.07 -9.81 3.13
C TRP A 139 -2.02 -8.63 3.30
N VAL A 140 -2.04 -8.07 4.51
CA VAL A 140 -2.80 -6.86 4.84
C VAL A 140 -2.01 -5.63 4.36
N GLN A 141 -2.66 -4.76 3.61
CA GLN A 141 -2.11 -3.49 3.10
C GLN A 141 -2.44 -2.32 4.01
N ALA A 142 -3.67 -2.30 4.54
CA ALA A 142 -4.14 -1.27 5.45
C ALA A 142 -5.18 -1.84 6.41
N TRP A 143 -5.25 -1.27 7.62
CA TRP A 143 -6.25 -1.60 8.62
C TRP A 143 -6.67 -0.33 9.35
N SER A 144 -7.97 -0.12 9.52
CA SER A 144 -8.54 1.06 10.16
C SER A 144 -9.67 0.65 11.10
N TYR A 145 -9.66 1.23 12.29
CA TYR A 145 -10.71 1.09 13.31
C TYR A 145 -11.54 2.37 13.32
N ASP A 146 -12.85 2.28 13.59
CA ASP A 146 -13.80 3.40 13.76
C ASP A 146 -14.17 4.25 12.52
N GLY A 147 -13.62 3.92 11.36
CA GLY A 147 -13.96 4.56 10.08
C GLY A 147 -13.48 6.01 9.94
N ARG A 148 -12.77 6.59 10.92
CA ARG A 148 -12.27 7.98 10.86
C ARG A 148 -11.00 8.12 10.02
N ASP A 149 -10.22 7.05 9.91
CA ASP A 149 -9.18 6.95 8.91
C ASP A 149 -9.76 6.19 7.71
N GLU A 150 -10.06 6.93 6.63
CA GLU A 150 -10.48 6.30 5.38
C GLU A 150 -9.29 5.49 4.84
N PRO A 151 -9.40 4.15 4.70
CA PRO A 151 -8.37 3.38 4.01
C PRO A 151 -8.23 3.94 2.60
N PRO A 152 -7.03 3.87 1.99
CA PRO A 152 -6.90 4.25 0.60
C PRO A 152 -7.94 3.49 -0.23
N THR A 153 -8.54 4.18 -1.20
CA THR A 153 -9.46 3.57 -2.18
C THR A 153 -8.83 2.31 -2.74
N VAL A 154 -9.60 1.25 -2.98
CA VAL A 154 -9.08 0.02 -3.60
C VAL A 154 -8.41 0.39 -4.91
N VAL A 155 -7.08 0.44 -4.91
CA VAL A 155 -6.29 0.70 -6.10
C VAL A 155 -6.23 -0.61 -6.87
N GLU A 156 -6.35 -0.54 -8.19
CA GLU A 156 -5.93 -1.63 -9.07
C GLU A 156 -4.58 -2.19 -8.57
N PRO A 157 -4.40 -3.52 -8.48
CA PRO A 157 -3.11 -4.06 -8.06
C PRO A 157 -2.04 -3.47 -8.97
N ALA A 158 -1.00 -2.90 -8.36
CA ALA A 158 -0.02 -2.03 -9.01
C ALA A 158 0.30 -2.59 -10.40
N SER A 159 -0.21 -1.90 -11.42
CA SER A 159 -0.17 -2.33 -12.82
C SER A 159 1.29 -2.58 -13.18
N ASP A 160 1.68 -3.85 -13.32
CA ASP A 160 3.05 -4.30 -13.58
C ASP A 160 4.06 -3.75 -12.55
N PRO A 161 4.74 -4.57 -11.72
CA PRO A 161 5.80 -4.05 -10.85
C PRO A 161 7.06 -3.75 -11.70
N SER A 162 6.93 -3.76 -13.02
CA SER A 162 7.93 -3.23 -13.91
C SER A 162 7.94 -1.71 -13.84
N TRP A 163 9.15 -1.19 -13.93
CA TRP A 163 9.40 0.19 -14.23
C TRP A 163 9.05 0.44 -15.70
N THR A 164 8.29 1.50 -15.97
CA THR A 164 8.01 1.97 -17.34
C THR A 164 9.13 2.88 -17.80
N TRP A 165 9.72 2.60 -18.96
CA TRP A 165 10.81 3.35 -19.57
C TRP A 165 10.29 4.16 -20.73
N GLU A 166 10.77 5.39 -20.84
CA GLU A 166 10.62 6.25 -22.01
C GLU A 166 12.02 6.67 -22.45
N VAL A 167 12.38 6.37 -23.69
CA VAL A 167 13.67 6.72 -24.29
C VAL A 167 13.50 7.92 -25.21
N TYR A 168 14.42 8.87 -25.11
CA TYR A 168 14.44 10.10 -25.89
C TYR A 168 15.80 10.28 -26.57
N ASP A 169 15.76 10.88 -27.75
CA ASP A 169 16.97 11.41 -28.40
C ASP A 169 17.39 12.74 -27.75
N GLY A 170 18.69 12.92 -27.58
CA GLY A 170 19.27 14.03 -26.84
C GLY A 170 19.22 13.89 -25.32
N THR A 171 19.93 14.78 -24.63
CA THR A 171 20.16 14.75 -23.17
C THR A 171 19.11 15.51 -22.35
N ALA A 172 18.13 16.13 -23.01
CA ALA A 172 17.22 17.08 -22.39
C ALA A 172 15.87 16.47 -21.97
N LEU A 173 15.65 15.17 -22.15
CA LEU A 173 14.35 14.49 -21.95
C LEU A 173 13.21 15.19 -22.70
N GLY A 174 13.51 15.66 -23.92
CA GLY A 174 12.60 16.39 -24.77
C GLY A 174 12.34 15.65 -26.08
N GLY A 175 11.29 16.08 -26.81
CA GLY A 175 10.93 15.48 -28.08
C GLY A 175 9.97 14.29 -27.94
N ALA A 176 9.89 13.48 -29.00
CA ALA A 176 9.04 12.30 -29.03
C ALA A 176 9.68 11.14 -28.24
N VAL A 177 8.85 10.34 -27.56
CA VAL A 177 9.28 9.06 -27.00
C VAL A 177 9.57 8.11 -28.15
N LEU A 178 10.81 7.64 -28.27
CA LEU A 178 11.28 6.79 -29.37
C LEU A 178 11.10 5.31 -29.06
N ALA A 179 11.20 4.94 -27.79
CA ALA A 179 10.89 3.61 -27.32
C ALA A 179 10.26 3.66 -25.93
N SER A 180 9.35 2.73 -25.68
CA SER A 180 8.82 2.45 -24.35
C SER A 180 9.03 0.99 -23.99
N ASN A 181 9.56 0.72 -22.80
CA ASN A 181 9.83 -0.65 -22.35
C ASN A 181 9.46 -0.84 -20.88
N ALA A 182 9.40 -2.10 -20.43
CA ALA A 182 9.10 -2.50 -19.06
C ALA A 182 10.26 -3.36 -18.52
N THR A 183 10.76 -3.07 -17.32
CA THR A 183 11.79 -3.90 -16.64
C THR A 183 11.46 -4.10 -15.16
N PRO A 184 11.74 -5.28 -14.57
CA PRO A 184 11.53 -5.50 -13.14
C PRO A 184 12.46 -4.67 -12.24
N ALA A 185 13.62 -4.21 -12.74
CA ALA A 185 14.58 -3.44 -11.95
C ALA A 185 15.41 -2.46 -12.79
N ILE A 186 15.86 -1.38 -12.15
CA ILE A 186 16.80 -0.42 -12.74
C ILE A 186 18.22 -0.80 -12.29
N ASP A 187 18.87 -1.68 -13.06
CA ASP A 187 20.30 -1.99 -12.95
C ASP A 187 20.81 -2.34 -14.35
N VAL A 188 21.19 -1.31 -15.11
CA VAL A 188 21.50 -1.44 -16.53
C VAL A 188 22.86 -0.82 -16.82
N ASN A 189 23.67 -1.55 -17.57
CA ASN A 189 24.97 -1.09 -18.05
C ASN A 189 25.02 -1.28 -19.57
N TRP A 190 24.87 -0.18 -20.30
CA TRP A 190 24.94 -0.19 -21.77
C TRP A 190 26.39 -0.12 -22.27
N GLY A 191 27.36 0.14 -21.38
CA GLY A 191 28.74 0.36 -21.79
C GLY A 191 28.80 1.52 -22.79
N SER A 192 29.45 1.32 -23.94
CA SER A 192 29.51 2.32 -25.01
C SER A 192 28.36 2.22 -26.02
N GLY A 193 27.23 1.64 -25.60
CA GLY A 193 26.04 1.41 -26.41
C GLY A 193 24.84 2.22 -25.92
N SER A 194 23.71 2.02 -26.58
CA SER A 194 22.43 2.65 -26.25
C SER A 194 21.41 1.66 -25.69
N PRO A 195 20.33 2.16 -25.05
CA PRO A 195 19.20 1.32 -24.64
C PRO A 195 18.47 0.67 -25.80
N GLU A 196 18.50 1.27 -26.98
CA GLU A 196 17.83 0.74 -28.16
C GLU A 196 18.39 1.34 -29.46
N PRO A 197 18.23 0.67 -30.63
CA PRO A 197 18.91 1.04 -31.87
C PRO A 197 18.46 2.37 -32.52
N SER A 198 17.35 2.96 -32.11
CA SER A 198 16.77 4.18 -32.67
C SER A 198 17.29 5.48 -32.05
N VAL A 199 18.08 5.38 -30.97
CA VAL A 199 18.92 6.46 -30.44
C VAL A 199 20.40 6.19 -30.67
N GLY A 200 21.20 7.26 -30.74
CA GLY A 200 22.66 7.15 -30.78
C GLY A 200 23.24 6.50 -29.51
N ASN A 201 24.43 5.92 -29.63
CA ASN A 201 25.16 5.35 -28.49
C ASN A 201 25.51 6.39 -27.42
N ASP A 202 25.66 7.64 -27.84
CA ASP A 202 25.85 8.80 -26.98
C ASP A 202 24.67 9.75 -27.18
N THR A 203 24.50 10.73 -26.29
CA THR A 203 23.48 11.80 -26.38
C THR A 203 22.04 11.29 -26.37
N PHE A 204 21.69 10.43 -25.42
CA PHE A 204 20.32 9.99 -25.20
C PHE A 204 19.87 10.29 -23.77
N SER A 205 18.57 10.20 -23.53
CA SER A 205 18.02 10.31 -22.18
C SER A 205 16.87 9.35 -21.96
N VAL A 206 16.64 9.03 -20.70
CA VAL A 206 15.65 8.05 -20.28
C VAL A 206 14.87 8.59 -19.10
N ARG A 207 13.55 8.48 -19.16
CA ARG A 207 12.67 8.61 -17.99
C ARG A 207 12.15 7.25 -17.61
N VAL A 208 12.20 6.94 -16.33
CA VAL A 208 11.73 5.68 -15.77
C VAL A 208 10.75 5.98 -14.64
N THR A 209 9.54 5.43 -14.70
CA THR A 209 8.48 5.71 -13.72
C THR A 209 7.87 4.44 -13.16
N ARG A 210 7.54 4.46 -11.86
CA ARG A 210 6.75 3.42 -11.19
C ARG A 210 6.06 3.99 -9.95
N THR A 211 4.86 3.52 -9.66
CA THR A 211 4.19 3.75 -8.37
C THR A 211 4.49 2.56 -7.45
N LEU A 212 5.07 2.83 -6.28
CA LEU A 212 5.38 1.82 -5.25
C LEU A 212 4.39 1.92 -4.09
N VAL A 213 3.80 0.80 -3.69
CA VAL A 213 2.98 0.73 -2.47
C VAL A 213 3.87 0.28 -1.32
N LEU A 214 4.15 1.17 -0.38
CA LEU A 214 5.11 0.96 0.69
C LEU A 214 4.46 1.14 2.09
N PRO A 215 4.91 0.40 3.11
CA PRO A 215 4.53 0.70 4.49
C PRO A 215 5.15 2.03 4.96
N ALA A 216 4.58 2.63 6.00
CA ALA A 216 5.16 3.81 6.62
C ALA A 216 6.55 3.47 7.16
N GLY A 217 7.56 4.28 6.84
CA GLY A 217 8.93 3.95 7.20
C GLY A 217 9.97 4.96 6.75
N THR A 218 11.21 4.71 7.19
CA THR A 218 12.38 5.41 6.66
C THR A 218 13.06 4.53 5.63
N TYR A 219 13.32 5.11 4.46
CA TYR A 219 13.95 4.48 3.32
C TYR A 219 15.23 5.22 2.96
N THR A 220 16.14 4.53 2.26
CA THR A 220 17.33 5.14 1.66
C THR A 220 17.27 4.97 0.15
N VAL A 221 17.14 6.08 -0.56
CA VAL A 221 17.14 6.11 -2.03
C VAL A 221 18.58 6.23 -2.51
N ILE A 222 19.04 5.26 -3.30
CA ILE A 222 20.38 5.20 -3.86
C ILE A 222 20.28 5.22 -5.38
N GLY A 223 20.72 6.31 -6.01
CA GLY A 223 20.75 6.47 -7.46
C GLY A 223 22.17 6.52 -7.98
N GLY A 224 22.51 5.66 -8.94
CA GLY A 224 23.81 5.63 -9.61
C GLY A 224 23.70 5.92 -11.09
N SER A 225 24.62 6.73 -11.61
CA SER A 225 24.65 7.07 -13.03
C SER A 225 26.02 7.46 -13.56
N ASP A 226 26.20 7.17 -14.84
CA ASP A 226 27.17 7.70 -15.81
C ASP A 226 26.33 7.99 -17.07
N ASP A 227 25.98 9.23 -17.44
CA ASP A 227 26.30 10.53 -16.83
C ASP A 227 25.31 10.96 -15.72
N GLY A 228 24.23 11.67 -16.10
CA GLY A 228 23.39 12.45 -15.20
C GLY A 228 22.21 11.67 -14.64
N ILE A 229 21.79 11.99 -13.42
CA ILE A 229 20.61 11.37 -12.78
C ILE A 229 19.81 12.36 -11.95
N ARG A 230 18.49 12.19 -11.99
CA ARG A 230 17.54 12.77 -11.05
C ARG A 230 16.61 11.70 -10.53
N VAL A 231 16.30 11.73 -9.23
CA VAL A 231 15.32 10.85 -8.62
C VAL A 231 14.32 11.69 -7.85
N THR A 232 13.04 11.49 -8.14
CA THR A 232 11.91 12.20 -7.56
C THR A 232 10.97 11.19 -6.93
N VAL A 233 10.50 11.44 -5.71
CA VAL A 233 9.48 10.64 -5.02
C VAL A 233 8.36 11.59 -4.59
N ASP A 234 7.11 11.31 -4.98
CA ASP A 234 5.93 12.14 -4.71
C ASP A 234 6.10 13.61 -5.13
N GLY A 235 6.75 13.82 -6.28
CA GLY A 235 7.08 15.15 -6.80
C GLY A 235 8.24 15.87 -6.09
N VAL A 236 8.81 15.28 -5.02
CA VAL A 236 9.97 15.83 -4.31
C VAL A 236 11.27 15.30 -4.93
N ARG A 237 12.11 16.21 -5.44
CA ARG A 237 13.43 15.89 -6.02
C ARG A 237 14.42 15.53 -4.90
N LEU A 238 14.71 14.24 -4.75
CA LEU A 238 15.63 13.73 -3.74
C LEU A 238 17.09 13.74 -4.22
N ILE A 239 17.34 13.27 -5.45
CA ILE A 239 18.66 13.29 -6.08
C ILE A 239 18.61 14.21 -7.28
N ASP A 240 19.54 15.16 -7.39
CA ASP A 240 19.71 16.02 -8.57
C ASP A 240 21.19 16.17 -8.92
N ARG A 241 21.65 15.33 -9.85
CA ARG A 241 23.01 15.28 -10.38
C ARG A 241 22.97 15.27 -11.90
N TRP A 242 22.54 16.39 -12.46
CA TRP A 242 22.39 16.57 -13.91
C TRP A 242 23.63 17.20 -14.54
N SER A 243 24.73 16.46 -14.59
CA SER A 243 26.01 16.91 -15.12
C SER A 243 26.86 15.74 -15.62
N ASP A 244 27.69 15.98 -16.64
CA ASP A 244 28.58 14.98 -17.24
C ASP A 244 29.60 14.49 -16.21
N ARG A 245 29.72 13.17 -16.06
CA ARG A 245 30.54 12.52 -15.04
C ARG A 245 30.60 11.01 -15.27
N SER A 246 31.74 10.42 -14.92
CA SER A 246 31.85 8.97 -14.77
C SER A 246 30.89 8.42 -13.70
N TYR A 247 30.61 7.11 -13.75
CA TYR A 247 29.72 6.43 -12.83
C TYR A 247 29.95 6.77 -11.36
N GLY A 248 28.89 7.26 -10.70
CA GLY A 248 28.90 7.53 -9.27
C GLY A 248 27.51 7.45 -8.66
N THR A 249 27.44 7.07 -7.38
CA THR A 249 26.19 6.93 -6.63
C THR A 249 25.92 8.10 -5.71
N ASN A 250 24.64 8.38 -5.45
CA ASN A 250 24.15 9.32 -4.46
C ASN A 250 23.17 8.58 -3.57
N SER A 251 23.16 8.89 -2.27
CA SER A 251 22.30 8.25 -1.28
C SER A 251 21.60 9.31 -0.44
N VAL A 252 20.27 9.20 -0.32
CA VAL A 252 19.42 10.16 0.40
C VAL A 252 18.40 9.40 1.25
N PRO A 253 18.35 9.62 2.57
CA PRO A 253 17.27 9.09 3.40
C PRO A 253 15.98 9.86 3.17
N VAL A 254 14.84 9.17 3.19
CA VAL A 254 13.49 9.74 3.06
C VAL A 254 12.53 9.02 4.00
N THR A 255 11.62 9.75 4.63
CA THR A 255 10.53 9.18 5.42
C THR A 255 9.26 9.23 4.59
N LEU A 256 8.62 8.07 4.41
CA LEU A 256 7.40 7.92 3.62
C LEU A 256 6.26 7.47 4.54
N THR A 257 5.06 7.94 4.24
CA THR A 257 3.82 7.44 4.86
C THR A 257 3.50 6.05 4.32
N ALA A 258 2.52 5.36 4.91
CA ALA A 258 2.01 4.14 4.29
C ALA A 258 1.17 4.54 3.06
N GLY A 259 1.31 3.80 1.96
CA GLY A 259 0.50 4.01 0.76
C GLY A 259 1.29 3.98 -0.55
N ALA A 260 0.66 4.53 -1.59
CA ALA A 260 1.24 4.63 -2.92
C ALA A 260 2.17 5.84 -3.03
N HIS A 261 3.34 5.63 -3.64
CA HIS A 261 4.35 6.64 -3.86
C HIS A 261 4.81 6.64 -5.31
N ASP A 262 4.76 7.80 -5.96
CA ASP A 262 5.19 7.94 -7.36
C ASP A 262 6.69 8.17 -7.42
N VAL A 263 7.42 7.26 -8.07
CA VAL A 263 8.86 7.36 -8.26
C VAL A 263 9.18 7.64 -9.72
N VAL A 264 9.97 8.68 -9.94
CA VAL A 264 10.47 9.08 -11.26
C VAL A 264 12.00 9.14 -11.21
N VAL A 265 12.65 8.34 -12.05
CA VAL A 265 14.08 8.41 -12.32
C VAL A 265 14.29 8.99 -13.70
N GLU A 266 15.14 9.99 -13.79
CA GLU A 266 15.52 10.63 -15.03
C GLU A 266 17.03 10.46 -15.19
N PHE A 267 17.46 10.11 -16.39
CA PHE A 267 18.85 9.81 -16.72
C PHE A 267 19.22 10.43 -18.07
N TYR A 268 20.48 10.81 -18.24
CA TYR A 268 21.03 11.09 -19.57
C TYR A 268 22.45 10.56 -19.71
N GLU A 269 22.81 10.28 -20.96
CA GLU A 269 24.15 9.97 -21.43
C GLU A 269 24.58 11.02 -22.46
N ASN A 270 25.76 11.61 -22.30
CA ASN A 270 26.31 12.62 -23.22
C ASN A 270 27.65 12.18 -23.87
N GLY A 271 28.29 11.12 -23.37
CA GLY A 271 29.41 10.48 -24.06
C GLY A 271 30.16 9.46 -23.21
N GLY A 272 30.49 8.31 -23.80
CA GLY A 272 31.43 7.36 -23.21
C GLY A 272 30.77 6.09 -22.70
N GLN A 273 30.68 5.92 -21.37
CA GLN A 273 30.07 4.73 -20.76
C GLN A 273 28.74 5.09 -20.12
N ALA A 274 27.67 4.38 -20.49
CA ALA A 274 26.35 4.59 -19.92
C ALA A 274 25.99 3.50 -18.92
N ARG A 275 25.69 3.89 -17.68
CA ARG A 275 25.19 2.98 -16.63
C ARG A 275 24.18 3.68 -15.74
N LEU A 276 23.07 3.02 -15.45
CA LEU A 276 22.01 3.52 -14.57
C LEU A 276 21.62 2.47 -13.53
N THR A 277 21.57 2.87 -12.26
CA THR A 277 21.11 2.01 -11.16
C THR A 277 20.18 2.76 -10.20
N LEU A 278 19.19 2.06 -9.65
CA LEU A 278 18.36 2.52 -8.54
C LEU A 278 18.26 1.41 -7.49
N GLN A 279 18.35 1.79 -6.22
CA GLN A 279 17.90 0.98 -5.09
C GLN A 279 17.09 1.86 -4.14
N ILE A 280 16.06 1.30 -3.53
CA ILE A 280 15.33 1.93 -2.43
C ILE A 280 15.37 0.95 -1.28
N LEU A 281 16.19 1.22 -0.26
CA LEU A 281 16.40 0.30 0.85
C LEU A 281 15.46 0.65 2.01
N ASP A 282 14.75 -0.34 2.55
CA ASP A 282 14.04 -0.19 3.82
C ASP A 282 15.02 -0.12 5.01
N ALA A 283 14.50 0.06 6.22
CA ALA A 283 15.31 0.10 7.45
C ALA A 283 16.07 -1.21 7.73
N GLY A 284 15.63 -2.35 7.16
CA GLY A 284 16.29 -3.64 7.24
C GLY A 284 17.33 -3.88 6.13
N GLY A 285 17.47 -2.96 5.17
CA GLY A 285 18.36 -3.09 4.02
C GLY A 285 17.79 -3.87 2.84
N THR A 286 16.49 -4.17 2.82
CA THR A 286 15.81 -4.81 1.70
C THR A 286 15.56 -3.80 0.59
N ASP A 287 15.89 -4.14 -0.66
CA ASP A 287 15.61 -3.30 -1.83
C ASP A 287 14.15 -3.44 -2.28
N VAL A 288 13.34 -2.43 -1.96
CA VAL A 288 11.90 -2.38 -2.28
C VAL A 288 11.61 -1.80 -3.67
N SER A 289 12.65 -1.47 -4.44
CA SER A 289 12.51 -0.96 -5.82
C SER A 289 12.38 -2.08 -6.88
N ARG A 290 12.55 -3.34 -6.47
CA ARG A 290 12.51 -4.53 -7.33
C ARG A 290 11.13 -5.21 -7.34
#